data_AF-A0A0L6WW02-F1
#
_entry.id   AF-A0A0L6WW02-F1
#
_cell.length_a   1.000
_cell.length_b   1.000
_cell.length_c   1.000
_cell.angle_alpha   90.00
_cell.angle_beta   90.00
_cell.angle_gamma   90.00
#
_symmetry.space_group_name_H-M   'P 1'
#
loop_
_entity.id
_entity.type
_entity.pdbx_description
1 polymer ?
#
loop_
_entity_poly.entity_id
_entity_poly.type
_entity_poly.pdbx_seq_one_letter_code
_entity_poly.pdbx_strand_id
1 'polypeptide(L)'
;MGGTVRNQFSLLVQLHTGHTPLNGHLHRVQKRESGICSKCKEARETVQHYLIKCKEYKDKRHTMWEAVGDSARDLKMLFGK
;
A
#
# COMPACT_ATOMS: atom_id res chain seq x y z
N MET A 1 6.20 -23.22 -17.97
CA MET A 1 5.66 -21.89 -17.62
C MET A 1 5.08 -21.98 -16.21
N GLY A 2 5.78 -21.52 -15.18
CA GLY A 2 5.32 -21.72 -13.78
C GLY A 2 6.05 -20.80 -12.82
N GLY A 3 5.47 -19.63 -12.54
CA GLY A 3 6.15 -18.57 -11.79
C GLY A 3 5.23 -17.61 -11.05
N THR A 4 4.07 -18.05 -10.58
CA THR A 4 3.03 -17.10 -10.12
C THR A 4 2.65 -17.17 -8.63
N VAL A 5 3.25 -18.05 -7.83
CA VAL A 5 2.88 -18.20 -6.40
C VAL A 5 3.90 -17.56 -5.42
N ARG A 6 5.15 -17.36 -5.84
CA ARG A 6 6.23 -16.80 -4.98
C ARG A 6 6.20 -15.26 -4.81
N ASN A 7 5.32 -14.56 -5.52
CA ASN A 7 5.37 -13.10 -5.66
C ASN A 7 4.27 -12.32 -4.88
N GLN A 8 3.20 -12.99 -4.45
CA GLN A 8 2.10 -12.33 -3.73
C GLN A 8 2.40 -12.21 -2.22
N PHE A 9 2.99 -13.25 -1.63
CA PHE A 9 3.34 -13.23 -0.21
C PHE A 9 4.47 -12.24 0.11
N SER A 10 5.49 -12.16 -0.76
CA SER A 10 6.56 -11.16 -0.63
C SER A 10 6.00 -9.74 -0.67
N LEU A 11 5.05 -9.47 -1.57
CA LEU A 11 4.38 -8.18 -1.67
C LEU A 11 3.55 -7.87 -0.40
N LEU A 12 2.82 -8.85 0.13
CA LEU A 12 2.08 -8.71 1.38
C LEU A 12 3.03 -8.42 2.56
N VAL A 13 4.15 -9.15 2.68
CA VAL A 13 5.16 -8.90 3.71
C VAL A 13 5.77 -7.52 3.56
N GLN A 14 6.08 -7.08 2.33
CA GLN A 14 6.59 -5.74 2.07
C GLN A 14 5.57 -4.67 2.47
N LEU A 15 4.30 -4.85 2.13
CA LEU A 15 3.20 -3.97 2.54
C LEU A 15 3.10 -3.93 4.07
N HIS A 16 3.03 -5.08 4.73
CA HIS A 16 2.93 -5.18 6.19
C HIS A 16 4.12 -4.51 6.90
N THR A 17 5.34 -4.72 6.41
CA THR A 17 6.56 -4.17 7.01
C THR A 17 6.90 -2.75 6.54
N GLY A 18 6.13 -2.19 5.60
CA GLY A 18 6.40 -0.87 5.01
C GLY A 18 7.66 -0.81 4.15
N HIS A 19 8.18 -1.96 3.70
CA HIS A 19 9.28 -2.09 2.73
C HIS A 19 8.75 -2.08 1.30
N THR A 20 7.81 -1.18 1.00
CA THR A 20 7.22 -1.02 -0.32
C THR A 20 7.86 0.15 -1.06
N PRO A 21 7.82 0.17 -2.40
CA PRO A 21 8.31 1.29 -3.19
C PRO A 21 7.36 2.52 -3.15
N LEU A 22 6.79 2.83 -1.98
CA LEU A 22 6.03 4.04 -1.73
C LEU A 22 6.97 5.18 -1.35
N ASN A 23 6.56 6.43 -1.62
CA ASN A 23 7.45 7.59 -1.45
C ASN A 23 7.94 7.74 -0.02
N GLY A 24 7.10 7.41 0.96
CA GLY A 24 7.49 7.45 2.37
C GLY A 24 8.64 6.49 2.69
N HIS A 25 8.69 5.31 2.07
CA HIS A 25 9.80 4.37 2.24
C HIS A 25 11.01 4.82 1.40
N LEU A 26 10.81 5.18 0.14
CA LEU A 26 11.88 5.62 -0.77
C LEU A 26 12.63 6.84 -0.23
N HIS A 27 11.93 7.80 0.36
CA HIS A 27 12.56 8.93 1.03
C HIS A 27 13.32 8.52 2.30
N ARG A 28 12.87 7.48 3.01
CA ARG A 28 13.59 6.99 4.20
C ARG A 28 14.94 6.39 3.82
N VAL A 29 15.00 5.70 2.69
CA VAL A 29 16.24 5.10 2.13
C VAL A 29 16.98 6.04 1.17
N GLN A 30 16.65 7.34 1.17
CA GLN A 30 17.31 8.38 0.37
C GLN A 30 17.29 8.12 -1.16
N LYS A 31 16.27 7.41 -1.65
CA LYS A 31 16.03 7.17 -3.09
C LYS A 31 15.07 8.16 -3.72
N ARG A 32 14.51 9.08 -2.92
CA ARG A 32 13.54 10.11 -3.34
C ARG A 32 13.73 11.35 -2.49
N GLU A 33 13.72 12.51 -3.15
CA GLU A 33 13.80 13.83 -2.51
C GLU A 33 12.63 14.16 -1.58
N SER A 34 11.45 13.59 -1.83
CA SER A 34 10.26 13.83 -1.00
C SER A 34 9.51 12.53 -0.70
N GLY A 35 9.10 12.39 0.56
CA GLY A 35 8.25 11.29 1.01
C GLY A 35 6.75 11.55 0.84
N ILE A 36 6.37 12.71 0.30
CA ILE A 36 4.97 13.12 0.14
C ILE A 36 4.29 12.31 -0.97
N CYS A 37 3.01 11.99 -0.77
CA CYS A 37 2.19 11.32 -1.77
C CYS A 37 2.11 12.17 -3.04
N SER A 38 2.49 11.59 -4.17
CA SER A 38 2.47 12.32 -5.45
C SER A 38 1.06 12.59 -5.97
N LYS A 39 0.06 11.88 -5.44
CA LYS A 39 -1.35 12.04 -5.83
C LYS A 39 -2.03 13.14 -5.01
N CYS A 40 -2.19 12.96 -3.70
CA CYS A 40 -2.89 13.97 -2.90
C CYS A 40 -2.01 15.15 -2.49
N LYS A 41 -0.67 15.00 -2.49
CA LYS A 41 0.31 16.02 -2.07
C LYS A 41 0.15 16.57 -0.64
N GLU A 42 -0.68 15.94 0.18
CA GLU A 42 -1.06 16.43 1.52
C GLU A 42 -0.33 15.72 2.67
N ALA A 43 0.11 14.48 2.47
CA ALA A 43 0.70 13.66 3.52
C ALA A 43 1.83 12.76 3.00
N ARG A 44 2.65 12.24 3.92
CA ARG A 44 3.67 11.24 3.60
C ARG A 44 3.01 9.97 3.08
N GLU A 45 3.54 9.44 1.97
CA GLU A 45 3.00 8.23 1.35
C GLU A 45 3.46 6.98 2.09
N THR A 46 2.73 6.64 3.15
CA THR A 46 2.88 5.37 3.87
C THR A 46 1.91 4.32 3.32
N VAL A 47 2.09 3.05 3.70
CA VAL A 47 1.16 1.97 3.35
C VAL A 47 -0.25 2.28 3.86
N GLN A 48 -0.38 2.78 5.09
CA GLN A 48 -1.66 3.22 5.65
C GLN A 48 -2.27 4.38 4.85
N HIS A 49 -1.45 5.34 4.42
CA HIS A 49 -1.93 6.44 3.59
C HIS A 49 -2.44 5.91 2.24
N TYR A 50 -1.64 5.10 1.54
CA TYR A 50 -1.96 4.56 0.23
C TYR A 50 -3.22 3.66 0.27
N LEU A 51 -3.26 2.68 1.18
CA LEU A 51 -4.33 1.67 1.26
C LEU A 51 -5.58 2.13 2.01
N ILE A 52 -5.55 3.23 2.76
CA ILE A 52 -6.70 3.60 3.63
C ILE A 52 -7.07 5.06 3.49
N LYS A 53 -6.10 5.98 3.65
CA LYS A 53 -6.41 7.41 3.89
C LYS A 53 -6.42 8.27 2.63
N CYS A 54 -5.70 7.89 1.58
CA CYS A 54 -5.52 8.76 0.43
C CYS A 54 -6.83 8.86 -0.38
N LYS A 55 -7.37 10.08 -0.51
CA LYS A 55 -8.60 10.34 -1.27
C LYS A 55 -8.46 10.00 -2.76
N GLU A 56 -7.31 10.29 -3.35
CA GLU A 56 -7.03 10.05 -4.78
C GLU A 56 -6.96 8.56 -5.15
N TYR A 57 -6.77 7.68 -4.16
CA TYR A 57 -6.79 6.24 -4.34
C TYR A 57 -8.13 5.60 -3.99
N LYS A 58 -9.16 6.39 -3.61
CA LYS A 58 -10.46 5.88 -3.16
C LYS A 58 -11.12 4.97 -4.21
N ASP A 59 -11.17 5.38 -5.47
CA ASP A 59 -11.84 4.61 -6.52
C ASP A 59 -11.11 3.30 -6.81
N LYS A 60 -9.77 3.36 -6.88
CA LYS A 60 -8.94 2.17 -7.03
C LYS A 60 -9.11 1.19 -5.87
N ARG A 61 -9.22 1.71 -4.64
CA ARG A 61 -9.54 0.87 -3.47
C ARG A 61 -10.92 0.27 -3.60
N HIS A 62 -11.91 1.04 -4.04
CA HIS A 62 -13.27 0.54 -4.20
C HIS A 62 -13.30 -0.66 -5.15
N THR A 63 -12.72 -0.52 -6.35
CA THR A 63 -12.60 -1.63 -7.31
C THR A 63 -11.81 -2.81 -6.73
N MET A 64 -10.73 -2.56 -6.00
CA MET A 64 -9.96 -3.61 -5.33
C MET A 64 -10.81 -4.37 -4.30
N TRP A 65 -11.61 -3.67 -3.51
CA TRP A 65 -12.50 -4.28 -2.52
C TRP A 65 -13.63 -5.08 -3.15
N GLU A 66 -14.19 -4.60 -4.26
CA GLU A 66 -15.18 -5.34 -5.03
C GLU A 66 -14.61 -6.66 -5.56
N ALA A 67 -13.35 -6.67 -5.98
CA ALA A 67 -12.68 -7.88 -6.49
C ALA A 67 -12.32 -8.90 -5.39
N VAL A 68 -12.05 -8.46 -4.15
CA VAL A 68 -11.58 -9.33 -3.06
C VAL A 68 -12.74 -9.84 -2.18
N GLY A 69 -13.89 -9.15 -2.19
CA GLY A 69 -15.05 -9.50 -1.36
C GLY A 69 -14.95 -9.00 0.09
N ASP A 70 -16.09 -9.00 0.79
CA ASP A 70 -16.27 -8.34 2.10
C ASP A 70 -15.34 -8.85 3.22
N SER A 71 -14.87 -10.10 3.10
CA SER A 71 -14.02 -10.77 4.10
C SER A 71 -12.65 -10.11 4.29
N ALA A 72 -12.20 -9.27 3.37
CA ALA A 72 -10.90 -8.61 3.44
C ALA A 72 -10.97 -7.13 3.90
N ARG A 73 -12.17 -6.55 4.05
CA ARG A 73 -12.33 -5.13 4.45
C ARG A 73 -11.72 -4.81 5.82
N ASP A 74 -11.43 -5.83 6.62
CA ASP A 74 -10.74 -5.67 7.89
C ASP A 74 -9.22 -5.52 7.71
N LEU A 75 -8.81 -4.35 7.22
CA LEU A 75 -7.39 -3.93 7.17
C LEU A 75 -6.72 -3.91 8.55
N LYS A 76 -7.48 -3.89 9.66
CA LYS A 76 -6.94 -4.06 11.01
C LYS A 76 -6.39 -5.48 11.21
N MET A 77 -6.92 -6.50 10.53
CA MET A 77 -6.34 -7.84 10.50
C MET A 77 -5.00 -7.89 9.75
N LEU A 78 -4.82 -7.06 8.72
CA LEU A 78 -3.61 -7.05 7.88
C LEU A 78 -2.48 -6.17 8.42
N PHE A 79 -2.77 -5.26 9.34
CA PHE A 79 -1.78 -4.29 9.86
C PHE A 79 -1.83 -4.18 11.39
N GLY A 80 -2.32 -5.22 12.06
CA GLY A 80 -2.59 -5.30 13.50
C GLY A 80 -1.61 -4.50 14.36
N LYS A 81 -2.11 -3.35 14.82
CA LYS A 81 -1.60 -2.55 15.95
C LYS A 81 -2.79 -1.97 16.68
#